data_AF-A0A1D9HC44-F1
#
_entry.id   AF-A0A1D9HC44-F1
#
_cell.length_a   1.000
_cell.length_b   1.000
_cell.length_c   1.000
_cell.angle_alpha   90.00
_cell.angle_beta   90.00
_cell.angle_gamma   90.00
#
_symmetry.space_group_name_H-M   'P 1'
#
loop_
_entity.id
_entity.type
_entity.pdbx_description
1 polymer ?
#
loop_
_entity_poly.entity_id
_entity_poly.type
_entity_poly.pdbx_seq_one_letter_code
_entity_poly.pdbx_strand_id
1 'polypeptide(L)'
;MSTTARRVWTGLSAFASIEVVGLALLAPGYPEPGKLYAIGCLSAGFALASGFLAYYPASRAFNTQVCRYAFAASAGLAAYAVAAWALWAAGVPIDIGTVRDGQMARHFWLGPAVLAWAVVAWVIYRKSAGPG
;
A
#
# COMPACT_ATOMS: atom_id res chain seq x y z
N MET A 1 -9.70 2.37 20.57
CA MET A 1 -10.44 2.17 19.30
C MET A 1 -11.69 1.37 19.59
N SER A 2 -12.86 1.74 19.07
CA SER A 2 -14.06 0.89 19.21
C SER A 2 -13.84 -0.42 18.46
N THR A 3 -14.36 -1.53 18.99
CA THR A 3 -14.30 -2.85 18.36
C THR A 3 -14.87 -2.82 16.94
N THR A 4 -15.88 -1.99 16.69
CA THR A 4 -16.47 -1.74 15.37
C THR A 4 -15.46 -1.17 14.36
N ALA A 5 -14.71 -0.12 14.71
CA ALA A 5 -13.73 0.47 13.79
C ALA A 5 -12.63 -0.52 13.41
N ARG A 6 -12.19 -1.38 14.34
CA ARG A 6 -11.21 -2.44 14.05
C ARG A 6 -11.75 -3.42 13.02
N ARG A 7 -12.99 -3.88 13.22
CA ARG A 7 -13.65 -4.82 12.29
C ARG A 7 -13.80 -4.23 10.90
N VAL A 8 -14.16 -2.95 10.78
CA VAL A 8 -14.27 -2.27 9.48
C VAL A 8 -12.92 -2.27 8.76
N TRP A 9 -11.84 -1.82 9.42
CA TRP A 9 -10.52 -1.79 8.80
C TRP A 9 -9.98 -3.18 8.44
N THR A 10 -10.20 -4.18 9.31
CA THR A 10 -9.85 -5.57 9.00
C THR A 10 -10.65 -6.10 7.81
N GLY A 11 -11.96 -5.82 7.75
CA GLY A 11 -12.81 -6.24 6.65
C GLY A 11 -12.38 -5.62 5.32
N LEU A 12 -12.07 -4.32 5.31
CA LEU A 12 -11.54 -3.62 4.14
C LEU A 12 -10.20 -4.20 3.69
N SER A 13 -9.29 -4.48 4.64
CA SER A 13 -7.99 -5.07 4.35
C SER A 13 -8.13 -6.48 3.74
N ALA A 14 -9.03 -7.30 4.29
CA ALA A 14 -9.30 -8.64 3.78
C ALA A 14 -9.94 -8.60 2.39
N PHE A 15 -10.95 -7.75 2.18
CA PHE A 15 -11.61 -7.58 0.89
C PHE A 15 -10.62 -7.15 -0.20
N ALA A 16 -9.81 -6.13 0.09
CA ALA A 16 -8.78 -5.66 -0.85
C ALA A 16 -7.71 -6.73 -1.11
N SER A 17 -7.33 -7.53 -0.12
CA SER A 17 -6.39 -8.65 -0.32
C SER A 17 -6.98 -9.73 -1.25
N ILE A 18 -8.28 -10.03 -1.12
CA ILE A 18 -8.97 -10.96 -2.02
C ILE A 18 -8.99 -10.38 -3.45
N GLU A 19 -9.25 -9.08 -3.58
CA GLU A 19 -9.24 -8.40 -4.87
C GLU A 19 -7.86 -8.46 -5.54
N VAL A 20 -6.78 -8.26 -4.79
CA VAL A 20 -5.40 -8.43 -5.31
C VAL A 20 -5.21 -9.82 -5.92
N VAL A 21 -5.59 -10.87 -5.20
CA VAL A 21 -5.47 -12.25 -5.66
C VAL A 21 -6.35 -12.49 -6.88
N GLY A 22 -7.61 -12.03 -6.85
CA GLY A 22 -8.54 -12.17 -7.97
C GLY A 22 -8.04 -11.49 -9.24
N LEU A 23 -7.57 -10.25 -9.13
CA LEU A 23 -7.02 -9.50 -10.26
C LEU A 23 -5.75 -10.14 -10.82
N ALA A 24 -4.85 -10.61 -9.95
CA ALA A 24 -3.64 -11.31 -10.37
C ALA A 24 -3.94 -12.61 -11.12
N LEU A 25 -4.96 -13.36 -10.69
CA LEU A 25 -5.38 -14.60 -11.35
C LEU A 25 -6.13 -14.36 -12.67
N LEU A 26 -6.91 -13.29 -12.77
CA LEU A 26 -7.68 -12.95 -13.97
C LEU A 26 -6.82 -12.26 -15.04
N ALA A 27 -5.76 -11.55 -14.64
CA ALA A 27 -4.95 -10.75 -15.54
C ALA A 27 -4.45 -11.49 -16.79
N PRO A 28 -3.88 -12.72 -16.72
CA PRO A 28 -3.37 -13.43 -17.89
C PRO A 28 -4.40 -13.72 -18.99
N GLY A 29 -5.69 -13.85 -18.62
CA GLY A 29 -6.78 -14.14 -19.55
C GLY A 29 -7.51 -12.90 -20.07
N TYR A 30 -7.11 -11.70 -19.65
CA TYR A 30 -7.80 -10.46 -19.98
C TYR A 30 -7.18 -9.78 -21.21
N PRO A 31 -7.95 -9.11 -22.08
CA PRO A 31 -7.41 -8.41 -23.25
C PRO A 31 -6.37 -7.32 -22.91
N GLU A 32 -6.50 -6.71 -21.73
CA GLU A 32 -5.61 -5.66 -21.24
C GLU A 32 -5.03 -6.02 -19.86
N PRO A 33 -4.13 -7.03 -19.79
CA PRO A 33 -3.64 -7.58 -18.52
C PRO A 33 -2.99 -6.53 -17.63
N GLY A 34 -2.31 -5.55 -18.23
CA GLY A 34 -1.58 -4.52 -17.50
C GLY A 34 -2.45 -3.58 -16.68
N LYS A 35 -3.70 -3.35 -17.07
CA LYS A 35 -4.63 -2.54 -16.26
C LYS A 35 -5.07 -3.31 -15.01
N LEU A 36 -5.31 -4.61 -15.14
CA LEU A 36 -5.67 -5.45 -13.99
C LEU A 36 -4.51 -5.58 -13.00
N TYR A 37 -3.28 -5.73 -13.48
CA TYR A 37 -2.10 -5.71 -12.61
C TYR A 37 -1.90 -4.35 -11.92
N ALA A 38 -2.16 -3.23 -12.62
CA ALA A 38 -2.07 -1.90 -12.03
C ALA A 38 -3.10 -1.69 -10.91
N ILE A 39 -4.36 -2.10 -11.15
CA ILE A 39 -5.41 -2.08 -10.12
C ILE A 39 -5.04 -3.02 -8.97
N GLY A 40 -4.52 -4.21 -9.26
CA GLY A 40 -4.06 -5.16 -8.25
C GLY A 40 -2.97 -4.57 -7.35
N CYS A 41 -2.01 -3.84 -7.90
CA CYS A 41 -1.00 -3.13 -7.10
C CYS A 41 -1.64 -2.07 -6.20
N LEU A 42 -2.63 -1.32 -6.71
CA LEU A 42 -3.34 -0.31 -5.95
C LEU A 42 -4.13 -0.94 -4.79
N SER A 43 -4.86 -2.03 -5.06
CA SER A 43 -5.58 -2.80 -4.05
C SER A 43 -4.63 -3.38 -3.00
N ALA A 44 -3.41 -3.77 -3.37
CA ALA A 44 -2.39 -4.23 -2.42
C ALA A 44 -1.93 -3.09 -1.48
N GLY A 45 -1.72 -1.89 -2.03
CA GLY A 45 -1.44 -0.70 -1.23
C GLY A 45 -2.57 -0.36 -0.26
N PHE A 46 -3.81 -0.40 -0.73
CA PHE A 46 -4.98 -0.15 0.10
C PHE A 46 -5.18 -1.22 1.19
N ALA A 47 -4.97 -2.50 0.85
CA ALA A 47 -5.03 -3.61 1.79
C ALA A 47 -4.02 -3.43 2.93
N LEU A 48 -2.80 -3.00 2.63
CA LEU A 48 -1.77 -2.78 3.64
C LEU A 48 -2.07 -1.54 4.50
N ALA A 49 -2.48 -0.43 3.89
CA ALA A 49 -2.84 0.79 4.62
C ALA A 49 -3.99 0.54 5.61
N SER A 50 -5.07 -0.09 5.15
CA SER A 50 -6.21 -0.46 5.99
C SER A 50 -5.83 -1.50 7.04
N GLY A 51 -4.97 -2.46 6.72
CA GLY A 51 -4.43 -3.43 7.67
C GLY A 51 -3.65 -2.78 8.82
N PHE A 52 -2.80 -1.79 8.50
CA PHE A 52 -2.11 -1.02 9.53
C PHE A 52 -3.06 -0.16 10.38
N LEU A 53 -4.10 0.42 9.79
CA LEU A 53 -5.15 1.09 10.56
C LEU A 53 -5.91 0.09 11.47
N ALA A 54 -6.11 -1.15 11.04
CA ALA A 54 -6.72 -2.17 11.89
C ALA A 54 -5.81 -2.61 13.06
N TYR A 55 -4.51 -2.72 12.81
CA TYR A 55 -3.52 -3.19 13.78
C TYR A 55 -3.18 -2.13 14.84
N TYR A 56 -2.94 -0.89 14.40
CA TYR A 56 -2.52 0.17 15.29
C TYR A 56 -3.72 0.89 15.92
N PRO A 57 -3.84 0.91 17.26
CA PRO A 57 -4.99 1.47 17.92
C PRO A 57 -5.09 2.98 17.74
N ALA A 58 -6.33 3.45 17.60
CA ALA A 58 -6.67 4.86 17.68
C ALA A 58 -6.30 5.45 19.05
N SER A 59 -5.47 6.50 19.07
CA SER A 59 -5.18 7.35 20.23
C SER A 59 -6.20 8.48 20.35
N ARG A 60 -6.42 9.02 21.57
CA ARG A 60 -7.26 10.22 21.76
C ARG A 60 -6.54 11.51 21.34
N ALA A 61 -5.21 11.49 21.30
CA ALA A 61 -4.43 12.64 20.89
C ALA A 61 -4.51 12.86 19.37
N PHE A 62 -4.88 14.07 18.96
CA PHE A 62 -5.01 14.43 17.55
C PHE A 62 -3.70 14.20 16.77
N ASN A 63 -2.56 14.63 17.32
CA ASN A 63 -1.25 14.46 16.68
C ASN A 63 -0.93 12.98 16.40
N THR A 64 -1.19 12.08 17.35
CA THR A 64 -0.96 10.65 17.16
C THR A 64 -1.89 10.05 16.10
N GLN A 65 -3.12 10.56 15.95
CA GLN A 65 -4.03 10.13 14.88
C GLN A 65 -3.52 10.58 13.50
N VAL A 66 -3.10 11.83 13.37
CA VAL A 66 -2.52 12.34 12.12
C VAL A 66 -1.30 11.50 11.73
N CYS A 67 -0.39 11.25 12.68
CA CYS A 67 0.77 10.39 12.43
C CYS A 67 0.39 8.96 12.04
N ARG A 68 -0.67 8.39 12.63
CA ARG A 68 -1.18 7.06 12.31
C ARG A 68 -1.69 6.97 10.87
N TYR A 69 -2.50 7.93 10.43
CA TYR A 69 -2.99 7.97 9.05
C TYR A 69 -1.87 8.24 8.05
N ALA A 70 -0.94 9.14 8.38
CA ALA A 70 0.23 9.42 7.54
C ALA A 70 1.11 8.17 7.36
N PHE A 71 1.36 7.43 8.45
CA PHE A 71 2.08 6.16 8.39
C PHE A 71 1.34 5.12 7.54
N ALA A 72 0.04 4.91 7.78
CA ALA A 72 -0.74 3.94 7.02
C ALA A 72 -0.76 4.26 5.52
N ALA A 73 -0.95 5.54 5.16
CA ALA A 73 -0.90 6.00 3.78
C ALA A 73 0.49 5.78 3.15
N SER A 74 1.57 6.12 3.88
CA SER A 74 2.95 5.92 3.41
C SER A 74 3.26 4.44 3.19
N ALA A 75 2.79 3.57 4.08
CA ALA A 75 2.98 2.13 3.94
C ALA A 75 2.21 1.56 2.74
N GLY A 76 0.96 2.00 2.52
CA GLY A 76 0.19 1.62 1.34
C GLY A 76 0.83 2.09 0.04
N LEU A 77 1.33 3.33 -0.02
CA LEU A 77 2.08 3.84 -1.16
C LEU A 77 3.36 3.04 -1.41
N ALA A 78 4.07 2.65 -0.35
CA ALA A 78 5.26 1.81 -0.47
C ALA A 78 4.92 0.43 -1.05
N ALA A 79 3.85 -0.21 -0.57
CA ALA A 79 3.41 -1.49 -1.11
C ALA A 79 2.98 -1.40 -2.58
N TYR A 80 2.22 -0.37 -2.95
CA TYR A 80 1.87 -0.10 -4.35
C TYR A 80 3.13 0.06 -5.22
N ALA A 81 4.05 0.93 -4.80
CA ALA A 81 5.27 1.20 -5.55
C ALA A 81 6.13 -0.05 -5.71
N VAL A 82 6.34 -0.81 -4.63
CA VAL A 82 7.15 -2.03 -4.65
C VAL A 82 6.49 -3.12 -5.49
N ALA A 83 5.18 -3.32 -5.39
CA ALA A 83 4.47 -4.30 -6.20
C ALA A 83 4.55 -3.97 -7.69
N ALA A 84 4.34 -2.70 -8.05
CA ALA A 84 4.47 -2.23 -9.42
C ALA A 84 5.90 -2.43 -9.95
N TRP A 85 6.89 -2.12 -9.13
CA TRP A 85 8.31 -2.32 -9.45
C TRP A 85 8.67 -3.79 -9.64
N ALA A 86 8.19 -4.68 -8.75
CA ALA A 86 8.44 -6.10 -8.82
C ALA A 86 7.82 -6.72 -10.09
N LEU A 87 6.58 -6.35 -10.43
CA LEU A 87 5.92 -6.81 -11.65
C LEU A 87 6.65 -6.30 -12.90
N TRP A 88 7.03 -5.01 -12.93
CA TRP A 88 7.81 -4.46 -14.03
C TRP A 88 9.16 -5.17 -14.20
N ALA A 89 9.89 -5.40 -13.10
CA ALA A 89 11.18 -6.10 -13.12
C ALA A 89 11.04 -7.57 -13.55
N ALA A 90 9.90 -8.20 -13.26
CA ALA A 90 9.56 -9.55 -13.71
C ALA A 90 9.12 -9.63 -15.19
N GLY A 91 9.09 -8.50 -15.91
CA GLY A 91 8.63 -8.43 -17.29
C GLY A 91 7.12 -8.58 -17.47
N VAL A 92 6.34 -8.44 -16.39
CA VAL A 92 4.87 -8.48 -16.45
C VAL A 92 4.38 -7.18 -17.08
N PRO A 93 3.50 -7.23 -18.10
CA PRO A 93 2.95 -6.03 -18.70
C PRO A 93 2.09 -5.32 -17.65
N ILE A 94 2.48 -4.10 -17.24
CA ILE A 94 1.74 -3.28 -16.29
C ILE A 94 1.46 -1.92 -16.90
N ASP A 95 0.20 -1.48 -16.87
CA ASP A 95 -0.24 -0.23 -17.48
C ASP A 95 -0.33 0.86 -16.40
N ILE A 96 0.83 1.42 -16.08
CA ILE A 96 0.97 2.58 -15.20
C ILE A 96 1.69 3.66 -15.99
N GLY A 97 1.23 4.92 -15.91
CA GLY A 97 1.83 6.05 -16.64
C GLY A 97 3.36 6.12 -16.46
N THR A 98 3.86 5.87 -15.25
CA THR A 98 5.29 5.84 -14.91
C THR A 98 6.09 4.76 -15.67
N VAL A 99 5.47 3.62 -15.99
CA VAL A 99 6.09 2.57 -16.83
C VAL A 99 6.02 2.96 -18.30
N ARG A 100 4.86 3.44 -18.75
CA ARG A 100 4.62 3.87 -20.13
C ARG A 100 5.57 5.00 -20.56
N ASP A 101 5.89 5.90 -19.65
CA ASP A 101 6.78 7.04 -19.89
C ASP A 101 8.27 6.70 -19.75
N GLY A 102 8.62 5.42 -19.53
CA GLY A 102 10.01 4.98 -19.34
C GLY A 102 10.66 5.50 -18.06
N GLN A 103 9.86 6.03 -17.12
CA GLN A 103 10.37 6.69 -15.92
C GLN A 103 10.83 5.72 -14.85
N MET A 104 10.35 4.47 -14.86
CA MET A 104 10.82 3.45 -13.91
C MET A 104 12.33 3.25 -14.00
N ALA A 105 12.89 2.97 -15.18
CA ALA A 105 14.34 2.76 -15.32
C ALA A 105 15.17 4.00 -14.90
N ARG A 106 14.66 5.22 -15.15
CA ARG A 106 15.33 6.47 -14.77
C ARG A 106 15.29 6.73 -13.27
N HIS A 107 14.25 6.24 -12.60
CA HIS A 107 14.00 6.49 -11.18
C HIS A 107 13.91 5.19 -10.39
N PHE A 108 14.86 4.28 -10.62
CA PHE A 108 14.88 2.98 -9.94
C PHE A 108 15.01 3.05 -8.42
N TRP A 109 15.52 4.17 -7.93
CA TRP A 109 15.65 4.46 -6.51
C TRP A 109 14.32 4.85 -5.84
N LEU A 110 13.25 5.17 -6.59
CA LEU A 110 11.96 5.60 -6.01
C LEU A 110 11.33 4.51 -5.14
N GLY A 111 11.33 3.24 -5.58
CA GLY A 111 10.77 2.14 -4.79
C GLY A 111 11.44 2.02 -3.41
N PRO A 112 12.77 1.86 -3.35
CA PRO A 112 13.53 1.88 -2.10
C PRO A 112 13.35 3.17 -1.28
N ALA A 113 13.28 4.34 -1.92
CA ALA A 113 13.09 5.61 -1.21
C ALA A 113 11.72 5.71 -0.53
N VAL A 114 10.64 5.27 -1.20
CA VAL A 114 9.29 5.25 -0.60
C VAL A 114 9.21 4.24 0.54
N LEU A 115 9.88 3.08 0.42
CA LEU A 115 10.03 2.13 1.53
C LEU A 115 10.75 2.75 2.74
N ALA A 116 11.90 3.41 2.51
CA ALA A 116 12.64 4.09 3.55
C ALA A 116 11.77 5.17 4.22
N TRP A 117 11.00 5.92 3.45
CA TRP A 117 10.06 6.90 3.96
C TRP A 117 8.97 6.27 4.84
N ALA A 118 8.40 5.14 4.44
CA ALA A 118 7.42 4.41 5.26
C ALA A 118 8.00 3.99 6.62
N VAL A 119 9.27 3.59 6.67
CA VAL A 119 9.99 3.30 7.93
C VAL A 119 10.17 4.56 8.78
N VAL A 120 10.54 5.69 8.18
CA VAL A 120 10.64 6.97 8.90
C VAL A 120 9.28 7.37 9.48
N ALA A 121 8.20 7.29 8.69
CA ALA A 121 6.84 7.57 9.14
C ALA A 121 6.42 6.65 10.30
N TRP A 122 6.81 5.38 10.26
CA TRP A 122 6.59 4.44 11.36
C TRP A 122 7.31 4.85 12.63
N VAL A 123 8.60 5.22 12.55
CA VAL A 123 9.38 5.67 13.71
C VAL A 123 8.77 6.93 14.32
N ILE A 124 8.36 7.91 13.51
CA ILE A 124 7.68 9.12 13.97
C ILE A 124 6.37 8.76 14.68
N TYR A 125 5.55 7.90 14.06
CA TYR A 125 4.31 7.42 14.68
C TYR A 125 4.58 6.75 16.04
N ARG A 126 5.56 5.85 16.12
CA ARG A 126 5.93 5.16 17.37
C ARG A 126 6.36 6.13 18.47
N LYS A 127 7.16 7.15 18.13
CA LYS A 127 7.54 8.21 19.09
C LYS A 127 6.33 9.03 19.54
N SER A 128 5.43 9.37 18.60
CA SER A 128 4.22 10.15 18.89
C SER A 128 3.17 9.39 19.72
N ALA A 129 3.24 8.06 19.74
CA ALA A 129 2.33 7.20 20.48
C ALA A 129 2.71 7.08 21.98
N GLY A 130 3.90 7.56 22.37
CA GLY A 130 4.46 7.40 23.72
C GLY A 130 4.91 5.97 24.03
N PRO A 131 5.67 5.75 25.11
CA PRO A 131 5.82 4.41 25.68
C PRO A 131 4.43 3.96 26.16
N GLY A 132 3.88 2.96 25.48
CA GLY A 132 2.64 2.31 25.88
C GLY A 132 2.83 1.41 27.09
#